data_AF-A0A227PH64-F1
#
_entry.id   AF-A0A227PH64-F1
#
_cell.length_a   1.000
_cell.length_b   1.000
_cell.length_c   1.000
_cell.angle_alpha   90.00
_cell.angle_beta   90.00
_cell.angle_gamma   90.00
#
_symmetry.space_group_name_H-M   'P 1'
#
loop_
_entity.id
_entity.type
_entity.pdbx_description
1 polymer ?
#
loop_
_entity_poly.entity_id
_entity_poly.type
_entity_poly.pdbx_seq_one_letter_code
_entity_poly.pdbx_strand_id
1 'polypeptide(L)'
;MKQFLFFSLLFLTTITNAQTNLVKNGGFESDLTNWRGEEIATISPYDIKSGQKSAVINQFVGEDWKGIDQIINIPKNTAALECSIWIKSESIEEKKESYKAGVMIAEFTDNSEKKITSENIAEVKGTTTWTLYKKTLTVPENAKKIRIMLALAQTSGSVYFDDIKVIATPKQI
;
A
#
# COMPACT_ATOMS: atom_id res chain seq x y z
N MET A 1 -39.88 -24.04 -46.40
CA MET A 1 -39.38 -22.80 -45.76
C MET A 1 -38.61 -23.18 -44.51
N LYS A 2 -37.28 -23.01 -44.49
CA LYS A 2 -36.48 -23.10 -43.26
C LYS A 2 -35.48 -21.94 -43.29
N GLN A 3 -35.80 -20.88 -42.55
CA GLN A 3 -34.90 -19.74 -42.35
C GLN A 3 -33.82 -20.16 -41.35
N PHE A 4 -32.57 -20.17 -41.78
CA PHE A 4 -31.42 -20.25 -40.88
C PHE A 4 -31.17 -18.86 -40.30
N LEU A 5 -31.46 -18.69 -39.02
CA LEU A 5 -31.06 -17.52 -38.24
C LEU A 5 -29.57 -17.66 -37.88
N PHE A 6 -28.72 -16.86 -38.51
CA PHE A 6 -27.33 -16.67 -38.07
C PHE A 6 -27.32 -15.69 -36.90
N PHE A 7 -27.10 -16.21 -35.68
CA PHE A 7 -26.89 -15.39 -34.50
C PHE A 7 -25.40 -14.99 -34.45
N SER A 8 -25.08 -13.82 -34.96
CA SER A 8 -23.74 -13.22 -34.83
C SER A 8 -23.58 -12.68 -33.41
N LEU A 9 -22.89 -13.43 -32.55
CA LEU A 9 -22.50 -12.98 -31.21
C LEU A 9 -21.29 -12.04 -31.34
N LEU A 10 -21.52 -10.73 -31.25
CA LEU A 10 -20.47 -9.72 -31.22
C LEU A 10 -19.81 -9.73 -29.83
N PHE A 11 -18.61 -10.29 -29.70
CA PHE A 11 -17.80 -10.13 -28.50
C PHE A 11 -17.20 -8.71 -28.49
N LEU A 12 -17.78 -7.80 -27.71
CA LEU A 12 -17.11 -6.56 -27.32
C LEU A 12 -15.98 -6.92 -26.34
N THR A 13 -14.74 -6.98 -26.83
CA THR A 13 -13.57 -7.04 -25.94
C THR A 13 -13.36 -5.65 -25.37
N THR A 14 -13.81 -5.41 -24.14
CA THR A 14 -13.37 -4.24 -23.38
C THR A 14 -11.88 -4.41 -23.07
N ILE A 15 -11.04 -3.57 -23.67
CA ILE A 15 -9.62 -3.51 -23.32
C ILE A 15 -9.55 -2.86 -21.94
N THR A 16 -9.62 -3.66 -20.89
CA THR A 16 -9.25 -3.22 -19.54
C THR A 16 -7.74 -3.08 -19.53
N ASN A 17 -7.22 -1.85 -19.61
CA ASN A 17 -5.83 -1.58 -19.23
C ASN A 17 -5.70 -1.86 -17.73
N ALA A 18 -5.37 -3.09 -17.37
CA ALA A 18 -4.99 -3.42 -16.01
C ALA A 18 -3.69 -2.68 -15.71
N GLN A 19 -3.78 -1.55 -14.99
CA GLN A 19 -2.57 -0.86 -14.54
C GLN A 19 -1.84 -1.77 -13.55
N THR A 20 -0.57 -2.04 -13.83
CA THR A 20 0.26 -2.92 -13.00
C THR A 20 0.55 -2.27 -11.65
N ASN A 21 0.42 -3.04 -10.58
CA ASN A 21 0.88 -2.61 -9.26
C ASN A 21 2.40 -2.41 -9.26
N LEU A 22 2.85 -1.22 -8.89
CA LEU A 22 4.27 -0.91 -8.79
C LEU A 22 4.92 -1.49 -7.53
N VAL A 23 4.13 -1.79 -6.50
CA VAL A 23 4.60 -2.48 -5.28
C VAL A 23 4.82 -3.95 -5.61
N LYS A 24 6.01 -4.45 -5.32
CA LYS A 24 6.30 -5.89 -5.35
C LYS A 24 5.85 -6.53 -4.06
N ASN A 25 5.23 -7.71 -4.16
CA ASN A 25 4.81 -8.51 -3.00
C ASN A 25 3.95 -7.71 -1.99
N GLY A 26 2.98 -6.93 -2.51
CA GLY A 26 2.10 -6.09 -1.69
C GLY A 26 1.06 -6.87 -0.87
N GLY A 27 0.84 -8.15 -1.16
CA GLY A 27 0.02 -9.06 -0.36
C GLY A 27 0.82 -10.08 0.45
N PHE A 28 2.15 -9.91 0.54
CA PHE A 28 3.02 -10.74 1.39
C PHE A 28 3.01 -12.27 1.15
N GLU A 29 2.49 -12.73 0.01
CA GLU A 29 2.48 -14.16 -0.36
C GLU A 29 3.89 -14.77 -0.42
N SER A 30 4.89 -13.96 -0.74
CA SER A 30 6.32 -14.31 -0.69
C SER A 30 7.02 -13.79 0.58
N ASP A 31 6.32 -13.84 1.72
CA ASP A 31 6.77 -13.31 3.00
C ASP A 31 7.15 -11.83 2.91
N LEU A 32 8.29 -11.41 3.46
CA LEU A 32 8.76 -10.01 3.43
C LEU A 32 9.69 -9.72 2.24
N THR A 33 9.76 -10.61 1.24
CA THR A 33 10.61 -10.39 0.06
C THR A 33 10.30 -9.05 -0.61
N ASN A 34 11.34 -8.26 -0.91
CA ASN A 34 11.33 -6.88 -1.45
C ASN A 34 10.97 -5.77 -0.44
N TRP A 35 10.70 -6.08 0.82
CA TRP A 35 10.53 -5.09 1.88
C TRP A 35 11.83 -4.95 2.68
N ARG A 36 12.27 -3.71 2.92
CA ARG A 36 13.41 -3.40 3.79
C ARG A 36 12.96 -3.41 5.24
N GLY A 37 13.84 -3.82 6.15
CA GLY A 37 13.53 -3.98 7.57
C GLY A 37 12.75 -5.25 7.88
N GLU A 38 12.99 -6.33 7.13
CA GLU A 38 12.27 -7.60 7.27
C GLU A 38 12.29 -8.18 8.69
N GLU A 39 13.29 -7.82 9.49
CA GLU A 39 13.40 -8.18 10.91
C GLU A 39 12.39 -7.49 11.83
N ILE A 40 11.71 -6.44 11.35
CA ILE A 40 10.79 -5.60 12.13
C ILE A 40 9.34 -6.11 12.05
N ALA A 41 8.96 -6.72 10.94
CA ALA A 41 7.64 -7.28 10.71
C ALA A 41 7.65 -8.80 10.81
N THR A 42 6.48 -9.41 11.02
CA THR A 42 6.28 -10.85 10.90
C THR A 42 5.11 -11.14 9.98
N ILE A 43 4.98 -12.39 9.54
CA ILE A 43 3.89 -12.82 8.67
C ILE A 43 2.78 -13.46 9.50
N SER A 44 1.54 -13.01 9.29
CA SER A 44 0.35 -13.62 9.88
C SER A 44 -0.34 -14.56 8.88
N PRO A 45 -0.52 -15.85 9.23
CA PRO A 45 -1.36 -16.78 8.48
C PRO A 45 -2.81 -16.84 9.01
N TYR A 46 -3.17 -15.97 9.97
CA TYR A 46 -4.49 -16.00 10.63
C TYR A 46 -5.30 -14.74 10.34
N ASP A 47 -4.64 -13.59 10.35
CA ASP A 47 -5.23 -12.29 10.05
C ASP A 47 -4.88 -11.90 8.62
N ILE A 48 -5.71 -12.32 7.69
CA ILE A 48 -5.45 -12.18 6.25
C ILE A 48 -6.60 -11.40 5.62
N LYS A 49 -6.30 -10.42 4.76
CA LYS A 49 -7.33 -9.74 3.98
C LYS A 49 -7.59 -10.48 2.67
N SER A 50 -6.53 -10.92 2.00
CA SER A 50 -6.58 -11.67 0.74
C SER A 50 -5.42 -12.67 0.66
N GLY A 51 -5.56 -13.72 -0.14
CA GLY A 51 -4.51 -14.74 -0.25
C GLY A 51 -4.35 -15.58 1.02
N GLN A 52 -3.10 -15.80 1.44
CA GLN A 52 -2.72 -16.67 2.56
C GLN A 52 -1.89 -15.98 3.63
N LYS A 53 -1.42 -14.76 3.39
CA LYS A 53 -0.48 -14.08 4.28
C LYS A 53 -0.83 -12.60 4.40
N SER A 54 -0.47 -12.01 5.54
CA SER A 54 -0.37 -10.56 5.71
C SER A 54 0.87 -10.22 6.50
N ALA A 55 1.30 -8.95 6.50
CA ALA A 55 2.36 -8.49 7.39
C ALA A 55 1.76 -7.91 8.68
N VAL A 56 2.39 -8.19 9.81
CA VAL A 56 2.06 -7.59 11.11
C VAL A 56 3.29 -6.94 11.72
N ILE A 57 3.09 -5.76 12.30
CA ILE A 57 4.04 -5.08 13.17
C ILE A 57 3.39 -4.92 14.54
N ASN A 58 4.05 -5.41 15.58
CA ASN A 58 3.54 -5.35 16.94
C ASN A 58 4.57 -4.78 17.93
N GLN A 59 4.04 -4.10 18.94
CA GLN A 59 4.80 -3.58 20.07
C GLN A 59 3.90 -3.62 21.30
N PHE A 60 4.13 -4.56 22.21
CA PHE A 60 3.30 -4.68 23.41
C PHE A 60 3.64 -3.63 24.47
N VAL A 61 4.89 -3.14 24.47
CA VAL A 61 5.40 -2.08 25.36
C VAL A 61 6.38 -1.22 24.58
N GLY A 62 6.37 0.09 24.81
CA GLY A 62 7.31 1.04 24.19
C GLY A 62 6.66 2.02 23.21
N GLU A 63 7.46 2.97 22.75
CA GLU A 63 7.07 4.03 21.82
C GLU A 63 8.10 4.17 20.69
N ASP A 64 8.69 3.06 20.26
CA ASP A 64 9.61 3.04 19.12
C ASP A 64 8.86 3.19 17.79
N TRP A 65 9.54 3.74 16.79
CA TRP A 65 9.10 3.68 15.41
C TRP A 65 9.53 2.32 14.81
N LYS A 66 8.57 1.46 14.52
CA LYS A 66 8.81 0.16 13.88
C LYS A 66 8.16 0.15 12.51
N GLY A 67 8.94 -0.02 11.46
CA GLY A 67 8.40 -0.05 10.11
C GLY A 67 9.25 -0.81 9.12
N ILE A 68 8.58 -1.22 8.05
CA ILE A 68 9.17 -1.76 6.83
C ILE A 68 8.87 -0.83 5.67
N ASP A 69 9.67 -0.90 4.61
CA ASP A 69 9.42 -0.05 3.47
C ASP A 69 9.89 -0.62 2.12
N GLN A 70 9.32 -0.10 1.04
CA GLN A 70 9.74 -0.39 -0.32
C GLN A 70 9.97 0.91 -1.09
N ILE A 71 11.13 1.03 -1.73
CA ILE A 71 11.43 2.12 -2.66
C ILE A 71 11.13 1.67 -4.09
N ILE A 72 10.32 2.47 -4.76
CA ILE A 72 9.79 2.19 -6.09
C ILE A 72 10.20 3.32 -7.01
N ASN A 73 10.79 2.99 -8.17
CA ASN A 73 11.03 3.97 -9.22
C ASN A 73 9.71 4.41 -9.83
N ILE A 74 9.49 5.72 -9.92
CA ILE A 74 8.30 6.28 -10.55
C ILE A 74 8.45 6.13 -12.07
N PRO A 75 7.48 5.52 -12.77
CA PRO A 75 7.52 5.45 -14.23
C PRO A 75 7.63 6.83 -14.87
N LYS A 76 8.34 6.92 -15.99
CA LYS A 76 8.42 8.18 -16.75
C LYS A 76 7.03 8.66 -17.14
N ASN A 77 6.86 9.98 -17.22
CA ASN A 77 5.59 10.63 -17.58
C ASN A 77 4.41 10.31 -16.64
N THR A 78 4.67 9.90 -15.40
CA THR A 78 3.60 9.78 -14.38
C THR A 78 3.15 11.16 -13.91
N ALA A 79 1.84 11.40 -13.89
CA ALA A 79 1.22 12.61 -13.34
C ALA A 79 0.83 12.42 -11.87
N ALA A 80 0.26 11.25 -11.55
CA ALA A 80 -0.22 10.93 -10.22
C ALA A 80 -0.03 9.45 -9.89
N LEU A 81 0.00 9.15 -8.60
CA LEU A 81 0.04 7.80 -8.06
C LEU A 81 -1.17 7.59 -7.14
N GLU A 82 -1.99 6.59 -7.43
CA GLU A 82 -2.99 6.11 -6.48
C GLU A 82 -2.33 5.08 -5.56
N CYS A 83 -2.23 5.42 -4.27
CA CYS A 83 -1.70 4.54 -3.23
C CYS A 83 -2.87 3.98 -2.43
N SER A 84 -2.89 2.67 -2.18
CA SER A 84 -3.92 2.02 -1.37
C SER A 84 -3.39 0.85 -0.57
N ILE A 85 -4.09 0.54 0.52
CA ILE A 85 -3.74 -0.53 1.45
C ILE A 85 -4.98 -0.98 2.24
N TRP A 86 -5.03 -2.27 2.57
CA TRP A 86 -5.93 -2.75 3.62
C TRP A 86 -5.19 -2.78 4.94
N ILE A 87 -5.81 -2.21 5.99
CA ILE A 87 -5.25 -2.18 7.34
C ILE A 87 -6.27 -2.71 8.34
N LYS A 88 -5.81 -3.55 9.25
CA LYS A 88 -6.50 -3.92 10.50
C LYS A 88 -5.61 -3.52 11.67
N SER A 89 -6.19 -3.11 12.78
CA SER A 89 -5.45 -2.81 14.02
C SER A 89 -6.05 -3.53 15.22
N GLU A 90 -5.21 -3.82 16.21
CA GLU A 90 -5.61 -4.39 17.49
C GLU A 90 -4.93 -3.61 18.62
N SER A 91 -5.75 -3.01 19.48
CA SER A 91 -5.30 -2.36 20.71
C SER A 91 -4.18 -1.34 20.50
N ILE A 92 -4.21 -0.60 19.39
CA ILE A 92 -3.27 0.51 19.19
C ILE A 92 -3.59 1.61 20.19
N GLU A 93 -2.66 1.90 21.09
CA GLU A 93 -2.88 2.84 22.18
C GLU A 93 -3.09 4.26 21.62
N GLU A 94 -4.18 4.89 22.07
CA GLU A 94 -4.47 6.28 21.75
C GLU A 94 -3.59 7.21 22.59
N LYS A 95 -2.65 7.87 21.94
CA LYS A 95 -1.82 8.91 22.54
C LYS A 95 -2.33 10.30 22.17
N LYS A 96 -1.88 11.31 22.92
CA LYS A 96 -2.23 12.73 22.70
C LYS A 96 -1.87 13.18 21.28
N GLU A 97 -0.73 12.73 20.77
CA GLU A 97 -0.29 13.03 19.42
C GLU A 97 -1.02 12.15 18.38
N SER A 98 -1.56 12.77 17.33
CA SER A 98 -2.29 12.04 16.28
C SER A 98 -1.39 11.05 15.55
N TYR A 99 -0.17 11.46 15.22
CA TYR A 99 0.81 10.67 14.45
C TYR A 99 1.26 9.36 15.12
N LYS A 100 0.96 9.18 16.42
CA LYS A 100 1.23 7.94 17.14
C LYS A 100 0.16 6.90 16.84
N ALA A 101 0.38 6.09 15.81
CA ALA A 101 -0.64 5.25 15.20
C ALA A 101 -0.04 4.10 14.37
N GLY A 102 -0.88 3.19 13.88
CA GLY A 102 -0.52 2.36 12.72
C GLY A 102 -0.65 3.19 11.44
N VAL A 103 0.34 3.19 10.55
CA VAL A 103 0.38 4.10 9.40
C VAL A 103 0.85 3.43 8.10
N MET A 104 0.35 3.95 6.99
CA MET A 104 1.01 3.88 5.69
C MET A 104 1.39 5.29 5.26
N ILE A 105 2.66 5.51 4.92
CA ILE A 105 3.18 6.80 4.45
C ILE A 105 3.77 6.63 3.05
N ALA A 106 3.44 7.56 2.17
CA ALA A 106 4.06 7.70 0.86
C ALA A 106 5.04 8.88 0.89
N GLU A 107 6.32 8.61 0.67
CA GLU A 107 7.37 9.63 0.64
C GLU A 107 7.98 9.73 -0.76
N PHE A 108 7.85 10.88 -1.39
CA PHE A 108 8.52 11.17 -2.65
C PHE A 108 9.97 11.55 -2.40
N THR A 109 10.86 10.92 -3.15
CA THR A 109 12.30 11.16 -3.06
C THR A 109 12.92 11.42 -4.44
N ASP A 110 14.07 12.08 -4.44
CA ASP A 110 14.92 12.17 -5.62
C ASP A 110 15.65 10.84 -5.89
N ASN A 111 16.55 10.82 -6.88
CA ASN A 111 17.28 9.60 -7.24
C ASN A 111 18.23 9.11 -6.13
N SER A 112 18.70 10.03 -5.28
CA SER A 112 19.59 9.79 -4.14
C SER A 112 18.81 9.46 -2.85
N GLU A 113 17.50 9.22 -2.96
CA GLU A 113 16.60 8.90 -1.83
C GLU A 113 16.45 10.05 -0.83
N LYS A 114 16.80 11.27 -1.23
CA LYS A 114 16.54 12.45 -0.42
C LYS A 114 15.05 12.79 -0.48
N LYS A 115 14.42 12.93 0.69
CA LYS A 115 13.02 13.34 0.83
C LYS A 115 12.74 14.68 0.14
N ILE A 116 11.68 14.69 -0.66
CA ILE A 116 11.07 15.89 -1.25
C ILE A 116 9.82 16.26 -0.44
N THR A 117 8.87 15.33 -0.33
CA THR A 117 7.65 15.47 0.46
C THR A 117 7.11 14.11 0.87
N SER A 118 6.20 14.08 1.84
CA SER A 118 5.55 12.85 2.32
C SER A 118 4.09 13.09 2.69
N GLU A 119 3.25 12.09 2.49
CA GLU A 119 1.84 12.12 2.86
C GLU A 119 1.43 10.83 3.58
N ASN A 120 0.65 10.98 4.65
CA ASN A 120 -0.05 9.85 5.27
C ASN A 120 -1.18 9.40 4.33
N ILE A 121 -1.15 8.12 3.98
CA ILE A 121 -2.22 7.43 3.23
C ILE A 121 -3.26 6.88 4.21
N ALA A 122 -2.79 6.40 5.35
CA ALA A 122 -3.62 5.85 6.41
C ALA A 122 -3.01 6.16 7.78
N GLU A 123 -3.89 6.34 8.77
CA GLU A 123 -3.58 6.46 10.19
C GLU A 123 -4.67 5.73 10.97
N VAL A 124 -4.31 4.70 11.74
CA VAL A 124 -5.26 3.84 12.47
C VAL A 124 -4.89 3.73 13.94
N LYS A 125 -5.90 3.78 14.80
CA LYS A 125 -5.80 3.67 16.27
C LYS A 125 -6.85 2.70 16.81
N GLY A 126 -6.67 2.29 18.06
CA GLY A 126 -7.57 1.33 18.71
C GLY A 126 -7.64 0.00 17.96
N THR A 127 -8.80 -0.64 18.04
CA THR A 127 -9.10 -1.89 17.36
C THR A 127 -10.04 -1.63 16.19
N THR A 128 -9.63 -2.05 14.99
CA THR A 128 -10.39 -1.88 13.76
C THR A 128 -10.55 -3.21 13.04
N THR A 129 -11.55 -3.29 12.17
CA THR A 129 -11.62 -4.37 11.17
C THR A 129 -10.86 -3.95 9.92
N TRP A 130 -10.55 -4.90 9.04
CA TRP A 130 -9.91 -4.62 7.76
C TRP A 130 -10.63 -3.51 7.00
N THR A 131 -9.94 -2.39 6.80
CA THR A 131 -10.46 -1.20 6.13
C THR A 131 -9.53 -0.80 5.00
N LEU A 132 -10.10 -0.48 3.83
CA LEU A 132 -9.35 0.01 2.68
C LEU A 132 -9.09 1.51 2.85
N TYR A 133 -7.82 1.89 2.86
CA TYR A 133 -7.36 3.27 2.78
C TYR A 133 -6.79 3.53 1.41
N LYS A 134 -7.07 4.71 0.84
CA LYS A 134 -6.67 5.06 -0.51
C LYS A 134 -6.53 6.56 -0.69
N LYS A 135 -5.48 6.97 -1.40
CA LYS A 135 -5.23 8.37 -1.72
C LYS A 135 -4.48 8.51 -3.05
N THR A 136 -4.89 9.48 -3.84
CA THR A 136 -4.20 9.86 -5.09
C THR A 136 -3.28 11.03 -4.82
N LEU A 137 -2.01 10.87 -5.18
CA LEU A 137 -0.96 11.86 -4.96
C LEU A 137 -0.46 12.38 -6.30
N THR A 138 -0.42 13.70 -6.48
CA THR A 138 0.28 14.31 -7.61
C THR A 138 1.78 14.08 -7.45
N VAL A 139 2.46 13.62 -8.50
CA VAL A 139 3.92 13.45 -8.47
C VAL A 139 4.58 14.84 -8.44
N PRO A 140 5.32 15.20 -7.37
CA PRO A 140 5.99 16.48 -7.30
C PRO A 140 7.06 16.62 -8.39
N GLU A 141 7.41 17.87 -8.69
CA GLU A 141 8.58 18.12 -9.52
C GLU A 141 9.83 17.48 -8.91
N ASN A 142 10.72 16.97 -9.76
CA ASN A 142 11.97 16.31 -9.38
C ASN A 142 11.85 14.96 -8.66
N ALA A 143 10.65 14.50 -8.27
CA ALA A 143 10.47 13.17 -7.72
C ALA A 143 10.83 12.09 -8.75
N LYS A 144 11.69 11.15 -8.34
CA LYS A 144 12.13 9.99 -9.15
C LYS A 144 11.70 8.67 -8.53
N LYS A 145 11.50 8.66 -7.21
CA LYS A 145 11.16 7.49 -6.43
C LYS A 145 10.00 7.82 -5.49
N ILE A 146 9.23 6.81 -5.15
CA ILE A 146 8.28 6.83 -4.03
C ILE A 146 8.68 5.72 -3.05
N ARG A 147 8.80 6.07 -1.78
CA ARG A 147 9.01 5.14 -0.68
C ARG A 147 7.68 4.92 0.01
N ILE A 148 7.24 3.67 0.03
CA ILE A 148 6.04 3.24 0.76
C ILE A 148 6.49 2.67 2.09
N MET A 149 6.14 3.33 3.20
CA MET A 149 6.45 2.91 4.55
C MET A 149 5.20 2.37 5.23
N LEU A 150 5.32 1.21 5.86
CA LEU A 150 4.31 0.60 6.73
C LEU A 150 4.87 0.59 8.14
N ALA A 151 4.18 1.19 9.11
CA ALA A 151 4.75 1.32 10.45
C ALA A 151 3.72 1.27 11.57
N LEU A 152 4.18 0.83 12.74
CA LEU A 152 3.63 1.19 14.04
C LEU A 152 4.47 2.38 14.56
N ALA A 153 3.88 3.57 14.50
CA ALA A 153 4.55 4.82 14.78
C ALA A 153 4.46 5.16 16.27
N GLN A 154 5.52 4.88 17.01
CA GLN A 154 5.73 5.39 18.38
C GLN A 154 4.56 5.15 19.35
N THR A 155 3.95 3.97 19.26
CA THR A 155 2.86 3.56 20.13
C THR A 155 2.90 2.04 20.35
N SER A 156 2.06 1.55 21.27
CA SER A 156 1.88 0.13 21.51
C SER A 156 0.66 -0.39 20.75
N GLY A 157 0.59 -1.71 20.55
CA GLY A 157 -0.48 -2.42 19.83
C GLY A 157 0.05 -3.27 18.67
N SER A 158 -0.87 -3.72 17.83
CA SER A 158 -0.58 -4.47 16.60
C SER A 158 -1.26 -3.82 15.40
N VAL A 159 -0.56 -3.73 14.28
CA VAL A 159 -1.09 -3.28 12.99
C VAL A 159 -0.78 -4.32 11.93
N TYR A 160 -1.81 -4.67 11.16
CA TYR A 160 -1.76 -5.65 10.08
C TYR A 160 -1.96 -4.94 8.75
N PHE A 161 -1.17 -5.34 7.76
CA PHE A 161 -1.13 -4.73 6.44
C PHE A 161 -1.29 -5.80 5.38
N ASP A 162 -2.08 -5.51 4.35
CA ASP A 162 -2.27 -6.41 3.22
C ASP A 162 -2.70 -5.63 1.96
N ASP A 163 -2.55 -6.26 0.80
CA ASP A 163 -3.00 -5.77 -0.50
C ASP A 163 -2.51 -4.35 -0.84
N ILE A 164 -1.25 -4.03 -0.54
CA ILE A 164 -0.66 -2.72 -0.86
C ILE A 164 -0.57 -2.54 -2.38
N LYS A 165 -1.11 -1.43 -2.88
CA LYS A 165 -1.03 -1.05 -4.29
C LYS A 165 -0.54 0.38 -4.48
N VAL A 166 0.33 0.55 -5.47
CA VAL A 166 0.67 1.86 -6.03
C VAL A 166 0.46 1.78 -7.53
N ILE A 167 -0.44 2.61 -8.04
CA ILE A 167 -0.88 2.60 -9.43
C ILE A 167 -0.58 3.96 -10.07
N ALA A 168 0.14 3.96 -11.19
CA ALA A 168 0.54 5.18 -11.88
C ALA A 168 -0.46 5.61 -12.96
N THR A 169 -0.84 6.88 -12.90
CA THR A 169 -1.61 7.56 -13.95
C THR A 169 -0.66 8.42 -14.78
N PRO A 170 -0.57 8.19 -16.11
CA PRO A 170 0.29 8.98 -16.98
C PRO A 170 -0.23 10.41 -17.16
N LYS A 171 0.65 11.33 -17.54
CA LYS A 171 0.28 12.66 -18.04
C LYS A 171 -0.56 12.51 -19.31
N GLN A 172 -1.65 13.27 -19.41
CA GLN A 172 -2.36 13.42 -20.68
C GLN A 172 -1.42 14.16 -21.65
N ILE A 173 -1.20 13.57 -22.82
CA ILE A 173 -0.40 14.13 -23.91
C ILE A 173 -1.31 14.97 -24.80
#